data_AF-A0A6N9VHZ2-F1
#
_entry.id   AF-A0A6N9VHZ2-F1
#
_cell.length_a   1.000
_cell.length_b   1.000
_cell.length_c   1.000
_cell.angle_alpha   90.00
_cell.angle_beta   90.00
_cell.angle_gamma   90.00
#
_symmetry.space_group_name_H-M   'P 1'
#
loop_
_entity.id
_entity.type
_entity.pdbx_description
1 polymer ?
#
loop_
_entity_poly.entity_id
_entity_poly.type
_entity_poly.pdbx_seq_one_letter_code
_entity_poly.pdbx_strand_id
1 'polypeptide(L)' 'VLREDGTAIAGLYATGNASAAVMGNEYAGPGATIGPAMVFGHIAARHAAAGRTGAGTAGGAP' A
#
# COMPACT_ATOMS: atom_id res chain seq x y z
N VAL A 1 3.99 0.15 3.17
CA VAL A 1 4.62 -0.99 3.87
C VAL A 1 5.54 -0.45 4.94
N LEU A 2 5.64 -1.12 6.10
CA LEU A 2 6.45 -0.67 7.23
C LEU A 2 7.66 -1.59 7.43
N ARG A 3 8.74 -1.05 7.97
CA ARG A 3 9.82 -1.81 8.61
C ARG A 3 9.38 -2.29 10.00
N GLU A 4 10.21 -3.10 10.65
CA GLU A 4 9.98 -3.59 12.01
C GLU A 4 9.88 -2.47 13.05
N ASP A 5 10.59 -1.36 12.86
CA ASP A 5 10.54 -0.18 13.72
C ASP A 5 9.30 0.71 13.50
N GLY A 6 8.38 0.28 12.62
CA GLY A 6 7.17 1.01 12.27
C GLY A 6 7.37 2.14 11.25
N THR A 7 8.60 2.40 10.79
CA THR A 7 8.86 3.41 9.76
C THR A 7 8.39 2.96 8.38
N ALA A 8 7.87 3.90 7.58
CA ALA A 8 7.45 3.60 6.22
C ALA A 8 8.63 3.29 5.30
N ILE A 9 8.48 2.25 4.47
CA ILE A 9 9.35 2.02 3.31
C ILE A 9 8.82 2.87 2.15
N ALA A 10 9.54 3.95 1.85
CA ALA A 10 9.14 4.91 0.81
C ALA A 10 8.98 4.22 -0.55
N GLY A 11 7.89 4.53 -1.24
CA GLY A 11 7.58 3.95 -2.56
C GLY A 11 7.01 2.54 -2.56
N LEU A 12 6.97 1.84 -1.41
CA LEU A 12 6.48 0.46 -1.34
C LEU A 12 5.08 0.38 -0.70
N TYR A 13 4.16 -0.23 -1.44
CA TYR A 13 2.76 -0.43 -1.04
C TYR A 13 2.39 -1.91 -1.13
N ALA A 14 1.50 -2.35 -0.24
CA ALA A 14 0.90 -3.67 -0.25
C ALA A 14 -0.60 -3.51 0.02
N THR A 15 -1.42 -4.32 -0.63
CA THR A 15 -2.88 -4.32 -0.48
C THR A 15 -3.41 -5.74 -0.62
N GLY A 16 -4.63 -5.98 -0.14
CA GLY A 16 -5.28 -7.29 -0.14
C GLY A 16 -4.50 -8.32 0.67
N ASN A 17 -4.45 -9.55 0.16
CA ASN A 17 -3.87 -10.70 0.87
C ASN A 17 -2.36 -10.58 1.15
N ALA A 18 -1.66 -9.66 0.49
CA ALA A 18 -0.25 -9.39 0.75
C ALA A 18 -0.01 -8.48 1.97
N SER A 19 -1.06 -7.85 2.51
CA SER A 19 -1.01 -7.01 3.71
C SER A 19 -1.71 -7.70 4.89
N ALA A 20 -1.39 -7.28 6.12
CA ALA A 20 -2.11 -7.73 7.29
C ALA A 20 -3.61 -7.41 7.17
N ALA A 21 -4.46 -8.34 7.60
CA ALA A 21 -5.91 -8.18 7.53
C ALA A 21 -6.36 -7.06 8.47
N VAL A 22 -7.04 -6.05 7.92
CA VAL A 22 -7.63 -4.95 8.71
C VAL A 22 -8.72 -5.43 9.68
N MET A 23 -9.32 -6.58 9.39
CA MET A 23 -10.36 -7.20 10.23
C MET A 23 -9.78 -8.09 11.34
N GLY A 24 -8.46 -8.11 11.52
CA GLY A 24 -7.83 -8.98 12.52
C GLY A 24 -8.00 -10.46 12.17
N ASN A 25 -8.51 -11.24 13.14
CA ASN A 25 -8.68 -12.68 13.01
C ASN A 25 -10.10 -13.08 12.57
N GLU A 26 -10.98 -12.10 12.37
CA GLU A 26 -12.40 -12.29 12.10
C GLU A 26 -12.77 -11.97 10.64
N TYR A 27 -13.84 -12.60 10.17
CA TYR A 27 -14.43 -12.32 8.86
C TYR A 27 -15.71 -11.51 9.03
N ALA A 28 -15.64 -10.20 8.75
CA ALA A 28 -16.76 -9.27 8.96
C ALA A 28 -17.99 -9.54 8.06
N GLY A 29 -17.82 -10.30 6.97
CA GLY A 29 -18.90 -10.63 6.04
C GLY A 29 -18.44 -10.74 4.59
N PRO A 30 -19.34 -11.10 3.66
CA PRO A 30 -19.01 -11.27 2.25
C PRO A 30 -18.35 -10.01 1.69
N GLY A 31 -17.19 -10.18 1.07
CA GLY A 31 -16.40 -9.07 0.53
C GLY A 31 -15.40 -8.43 1.50
N ALA A 32 -15.26 -8.94 2.73
CA ALA A 32 -14.32 -8.41 3.74
C ALA A 32 -12.85 -8.37 3.28
N THR A 33 -12.47 -9.14 2.26
CA THR A 33 -11.14 -9.06 1.63
C THR A 33 -11.12 -8.11 0.43
N ILE A 34 -12.09 -8.25 -0.48
CA ILE A 34 -12.09 -7.53 -1.76
C ILE A 34 -12.35 -6.04 -1.55
N GLY A 35 -13.29 -5.68 -0.67
CA GLY A 35 -13.62 -4.29 -0.37
C GLY A 35 -12.40 -3.50 0.11
N PRO A 36 -11.74 -3.92 1.21
CA PRO A 36 -10.51 -3.28 1.68
C PRO A 36 -9.38 -3.30 0.65
N ALA A 37 -9.21 -4.40 -0.10
CA ALA A 37 -8.18 -4.47 -1.14
C ALA A 37 -8.35 -3.39 -2.22
N MET A 38 -9.59 -3.18 -2.68
CA MET A 38 -9.92 -2.17 -3.68
C MET A 38 -9.73 -0.76 -3.14
N VAL A 39 -10.20 -0.49 -1.92
CA VAL A 39 -10.09 0.83 -1.29
C VAL A 39 -8.63 1.19 -1.04
N PHE A 40 -7.86 0.32 -0.38
CA PHE A 40 -6.45 0.60 -0.10
C PHE A 40 -5.60 0.58 -1.37
N GLY A 41 -5.93 -0.24 -2.36
CA GLY A 41 -5.28 -0.21 -3.68
C GLY A 41 -5.47 1.13 -4.39
N HIS A 42 -6.70 1.68 -4.37
CA HIS A 42 -6.99 3.00 -4.93
C HIS A 42 -6.23 4.12 -4.20
N ILE A 43 -6.21 4.09 -2.87
CA ILE A 43 -5.47 5.07 -2.05
C ILE A 43 -3.97 4.99 -2.35
N ALA A 44 -3.40 3.79 -2.38
CA ALA A 44 -1.99 3.58 -2.69
C ALA A 44 -1.62 4.11 -4.09
N ALA A 45 -2.45 3.84 -5.10
CA ALA A 45 -2.23 4.34 -6.45
C ALA A 45 -2.26 5.88 -6.52
N ARG A 46 -3.22 6.52 -5.84
CA ARG A 46 -3.30 7.99 -5.75
C ARG A 46 -2.08 8.58 -5.04
N HIS A 47 -1.68 7.99 -3.92
CA HIS A 47 -0.52 8.45 -3.16
C HIS A 47 0.77 8.29 -3.98
N ALA A 48 0.96 7.15 -4.63
CA ALA A 48 2.09 6.93 -5.54
C ALA A 48 2.09 7.95 -6.68
N ALA A 49 0.93 8.22 -7.29
CA ALA A 49 0.81 9.19 -8.38
C ALA A 49 1.14 10.63 -7.94
N ALA A 50 0.70 11.05 -6.73
CA ALA A 50 1.02 12.36 -6.18
C ALA A 50 2.53 12.53 -5.92
N GLY A 51 3.22 11.46 -5.49
CA GLY A 51 4.67 11.46 -5.31
C GLY A 51 5.47 11.50 -6.62
N ARG A 52 4.90 11.04 -7.74
CA ARG A 52 5.57 11.06 -9.07
C ARG A 52 5.78 12.48 -9.61
N THR A 53 5.07 13.48 -9.12
CA THR A 53 5.25 14.88 -9.53
C THR A 53 6.57 15.49 -9.03
N GLY A 54 7.28 14.82 -8.11
CA GLY A 54 8.60 15.24 -7.60
C GLY A 54 9.76 14.27 -7.86
N ALA A 55 9.55 13.18 -8.60
CA ALA A 55 10.53 12.09 -8.77
C ALA A 55 10.89 11.83 -10.25
N GLY A 56 10.92 12.88 -11.06
CA GLY A 56 11.60 12.86 -12.36
C GLY A 56 12.98 13.46 -12.22
N THR A 57 13.94 12.75 -11.61
CA THR A 57 15.42 12.91 -11.68
C THR A 57 16.09 12.22 -10.48
N ALA A 58 16.23 10.91 -10.55
CA ALA A 58 17.31 10.18 -9.89
C ALA A 58 17.63 9.02 -10.84
N GLY A 59 18.54 9.23 -11.80
CA GLY A 59 19.93 8.78 -11.67
C GLY A 59 19.96 7.28 -12.01
N GLY A 60 20.35 6.86 -13.21
CA GLY A 60 21.72 7.00 -13.69
C GLY A 60 22.59 5.99 -12.94
N ALA A 61 22.97 4.92 -13.63
CA ALA A 61 23.75 3.76 -13.18
C ALA A 61 25.06 4.13 -12.43
N PRO A 62 25.72 3.16 -11.77
CA PRO A 62 26.47 2.11 -12.48
C PRO A 62 25.86 0.71 -12.43
#